data_AF-A0A7W0SX07-F1
#
_entry.id   AF-A0A7W0SX07-F1
#
_cell.length_a   1.000
_cell.length_b   1.000
_cell.length_c   1.000
_cell.angle_alpha   90.00
_cell.angle_beta   90.00
_cell.angle_gamma   90.00
#
_symmetry.space_group_name_H-M   'P 1'
#
loop_
_entity.id
_entity.type
_entity.pdbx_description
1 polymer ?
#
loop_
_entity_poly.entity_id
_entity_poly.type
_entity_poly.pdbx_seq_one_letter_code
_entity_poly.pdbx_strand_id
1 'polypeptide(L)'
;MLDVEALYREHADDLYRVLRRRFDRSVPDAVIEDASGTTWAIARAKREQVREDNAMGWLVTVGRHEVLALLRKRRFEILTYDEVETADRRCSPELALEAREMLELFAELGANQRLALSLRAAEDVPLAVELHDGGHGVMVRRW
;
A
#
# COMPACT_ATOMS: atom_id res chain seq x y z
N MET A 1 21.92 -27.88 -20.08
CA MET A 1 20.73 -27.00 -20.06
C MET A 1 19.76 -27.71 -19.14
N LEU A 2 19.58 -27.15 -17.95
CA LEU A 2 18.82 -27.78 -16.88
C LEU A 2 17.39 -28.12 -17.36
N ASP A 3 17.01 -29.39 -17.24
CA ASP A 3 15.63 -29.80 -17.41
C ASP A 3 14.83 -29.50 -16.14
N VAL A 4 14.19 -28.34 -16.13
CA VAL A 4 13.34 -27.88 -15.02
C VAL A 4 12.17 -28.83 -14.78
N GLU A 5 11.68 -29.55 -15.79
CA GLU A 5 10.54 -30.45 -15.64
C GLU A 5 10.94 -31.73 -14.89
N ALA A 6 12.10 -32.30 -15.22
CA ALA A 6 12.68 -33.40 -14.45
C ALA A 6 12.94 -32.97 -13.00
N LEU A 7 13.54 -31.78 -12.81
CA LEU A 7 13.81 -31.23 -11.48
C LEU A 7 12.52 -31.02 -10.67
N TYR A 8 11.44 -30.54 -11.31
CA TYR A 8 10.14 -30.39 -10.68
C TYR A 8 9.58 -31.74 -10.23
N ARG A 9 9.57 -32.74 -11.11
CA ARG A 9 9.05 -34.08 -10.80
C ARG A 9 9.78 -34.73 -9.61
N GLU A 10 11.08 -34.47 -9.48
CA GLU A 10 11.90 -35.04 -8.43
C GLU A 10 11.79 -34.27 -7.10
N HIS A 11 11.72 -32.93 -7.14
CA HIS A 11 11.92 -32.09 -5.95
C HIS A 11 10.77 -31.12 -5.62
N ALA A 12 9.61 -31.22 -6.27
CA ALA A 12 8.47 -30.34 -5.97
C ALA A 12 8.10 -30.36 -4.48
N ASP A 13 7.97 -31.56 -3.90
CA ASP A 13 7.65 -31.75 -2.49
C ASP A 13 8.78 -31.29 -1.55
N ASP A 14 10.03 -31.46 -1.97
CA ASP A 14 11.19 -31.08 -1.17
C ASP A 14 11.29 -29.56 -1.04
N LEU A 15 11.04 -28.82 -2.11
CA LEU A 15 10.99 -27.36 -2.07
C LEU A 15 9.92 -26.88 -1.07
N TYR A 16 8.71 -27.44 -1.16
CA TYR A 16 7.63 -27.11 -0.22
C TYR A 16 8.05 -27.40 1.22
N ARG A 17 8.59 -28.58 1.50
CA ARG A 17 9.03 -28.98 2.86
C ARG A 17 10.13 -28.07 3.39
N VAL A 18 11.10 -27.71 2.55
CA VAL A 18 12.21 -26.83 2.94
C VAL A 18 11.69 -25.43 3.26
N LEU A 19 10.82 -24.87 2.42
CA LEU A 19 10.19 -23.58 2.70
C LEU A 19 9.36 -23.66 3.97
N ARG A 20 8.53 -24.68 4.13
CA ARG A 20 7.67 -24.83 5.31
C ARG A 20 8.45 -24.89 6.62
N ARG A 21 9.57 -25.62 6.64
CA ARG A 21 10.47 -25.71 7.80
C ARG A 21 11.18 -24.40 8.13
N ARG A 22 11.35 -23.52 7.15
CA ARG A 22 12.07 -22.26 7.29
C ARG A 22 11.20 -21.12 7.81
N PHE A 23 9.89 -21.24 7.70
CA PHE A 23 8.91 -20.25 8.17
C PHE A 23 8.12 -20.79 9.36
N ASP A 24 7.77 -19.89 10.29
CA ASP A 24 6.99 -20.25 11.47
C ASP A 24 5.61 -20.81 11.11
N ARG A 25 4.98 -21.52 12.07
CA ARG A 25 3.63 -22.06 11.91
C ARG A 25 2.55 -21.00 11.71
N SER A 26 2.84 -19.74 12.05
CA SER A 26 1.95 -18.60 11.83
C SER A 26 1.79 -18.24 10.34
N VAL A 27 2.75 -18.64 9.49
CA VAL A 27 2.60 -18.50 8.04
C VAL A 27 1.64 -19.58 7.54
N PRO A 28 0.52 -19.20 6.88
CA PRO A 28 -0.44 -20.17 6.36
C PRO A 28 0.19 -21.04 5.28
N ASP A 29 -0.21 -22.31 5.24
CA ASP A 29 0.33 -23.27 4.27
C ASP A 29 0.03 -22.84 2.82
N ALA A 30 -1.14 -22.23 2.57
CA ALA A 30 -1.49 -21.66 1.26
C ALA A 30 -0.45 -20.65 0.73
N VAL A 31 0.17 -19.84 1.60
CA VAL A 31 1.23 -18.90 1.19
C VAL A 31 2.49 -19.65 0.76
N ILE A 32 2.81 -20.76 1.42
CA ILE A 32 3.95 -21.60 1.08
C ILE A 32 3.69 -22.35 -0.23
N GLU A 33 2.48 -22.87 -0.44
CA GLU A 33 2.06 -23.53 -1.68
C GLU A 33 2.14 -22.57 -2.87
N ASP A 34 1.55 -21.37 -2.76
CA ASP A 34 1.58 -20.35 -3.82
C ASP A 34 3.01 -19.91 -4.15
N ALA A 35 3.83 -19.68 -3.12
CA ALA A 35 5.23 -19.33 -3.31
C ALA A 35 6.01 -20.46 -3.99
N SER A 36 5.73 -21.72 -3.65
CA SER A 36 6.36 -22.88 -4.28
C SER A 36 5.99 -22.97 -5.76
N GLY A 37 4.69 -22.82 -6.09
CA GLY A 37 4.22 -22.80 -7.48
C GLY A 37 4.85 -21.66 -8.29
N THR A 38 4.90 -20.46 -7.71
CA THR A 38 5.50 -19.29 -8.34
C THR A 38 7.00 -19.48 -8.56
N THR A 39 7.70 -20.09 -7.60
CA THR A 39 9.12 -20.41 -7.72
C THR A 39 9.40 -21.32 -8.91
N TRP A 40 8.58 -22.35 -9.12
CA TRP A 40 8.72 -23.25 -10.26
C TRP A 40 8.40 -22.57 -11.59
N ALA A 41 7.40 -21.69 -11.62
CA ALA A 41 7.12 -20.86 -12.80
C ALA A 41 8.31 -19.94 -13.14
N ILE A 42 8.91 -19.31 -12.14
CA ILE A 42 10.12 -18.47 -12.31
C ILE A 42 11.31 -19.33 -12.78
N ALA A 43 11.50 -20.52 -12.22
CA ALA A 43 12.55 -21.45 -12.62
C ALA A 43 12.42 -21.84 -14.11
N ARG A 44 11.19 -22.11 -14.57
CA ARG A 44 10.93 -22.41 -15.98
C ARG A 44 11.22 -21.21 -16.89
N ALA A 45 10.81 -20.01 -16.48
CA ALA A 45 11.03 -18.78 -17.23
C ALA A 45 12.51 -18.38 -17.28
N LYS A 46 13.26 -18.60 -16.20
CA LYS A 46 14.67 -18.22 -16.03
C LYS A 46 15.61 -19.42 -16.02
N ARG A 47 15.28 -20.48 -16.77
CA ARG A 47 16.04 -21.75 -16.76
C ARG A 47 17.55 -21.61 -17.02
N GLU A 48 17.95 -20.58 -17.77
CA GLU A 48 19.35 -20.28 -18.09
C GLU A 48 20.14 -19.72 -16.89
N GLN A 49 19.44 -19.16 -15.89
CA GLN A 49 20.06 -18.60 -14.68
C GLN A 49 20.20 -19.63 -13.57
N VAL A 50 19.53 -20.78 -13.70
CA VAL A 50 19.59 -21.86 -12.71
C VAL A 50 20.85 -22.67 -12.98
N ARG A 51 21.82 -22.58 -12.07
CA ARG A 51 23.05 -23.37 -12.17
C ARG A 51 22.76 -24.82 -11.78
N GLU A 52 23.19 -25.77 -12.62
CA GLU A 52 22.92 -27.21 -12.43
C GLU A 52 23.55 -27.74 -11.12
N ASP A 53 24.70 -27.21 -10.71
CA ASP A 53 25.41 -27.58 -9.49
C ASP A 53 24.73 -27.11 -8.18
N ASN A 54 23.81 -26.16 -8.25
CA ASN A 54 23.12 -25.60 -7.08
C ASN A 54 21.67 -25.19 -7.37
N ALA A 55 20.95 -26.00 -8.15
CA ALA A 55 19.57 -25.71 -8.53
C ALA A 55 18.65 -25.56 -7.31
N MET A 56 18.78 -26.46 -6.32
CA MET A 56 17.98 -26.41 -5.10
C MET A 56 18.27 -25.18 -4.23
N GLY A 57 19.53 -24.79 -4.05
CA GLY A 57 19.86 -23.58 -3.28
C GLY A 57 19.32 -22.31 -3.93
N TRP A 58 19.32 -22.28 -5.27
CA TRP A 58 18.69 -21.20 -6.03
C TRP A 58 17.17 -21.18 -5.85
N LEU A 59 16.49 -22.32 -5.99
CA LEU A 59 15.04 -22.44 -5.79
C LEU A 59 14.62 -22.02 -4.39
N VAL A 60 15.35 -22.45 -3.35
CA VAL A 60 15.07 -22.05 -1.96
C VAL A 60 15.24 -20.54 -1.77
N THR A 61 16.21 -19.93 -2.45
CA THR A 61 16.43 -18.47 -2.39
C THR A 61 15.27 -17.72 -3.04
N VAL A 62 14.84 -18.14 -4.24
CA VAL A 62 13.69 -17.56 -4.93
C VAL A 62 12.42 -17.75 -4.11
N GLY A 63 12.13 -18.97 -3.67
CA GLY A 63 10.92 -19.27 -2.90
C GLY A 63 10.85 -18.51 -1.57
N ARG A 64 11.98 -18.29 -0.89
CA ARG A 64 12.02 -17.43 0.29
C ARG A 64 11.61 -15.99 -0.04
N HIS A 65 12.10 -15.43 -1.15
CA HIS A 65 11.73 -14.08 -1.56
C HIS A 65 10.24 -13.99 -1.93
N GLU A 66 9.69 -15.01 -2.58
CA GLU A 66 8.27 -15.07 -2.92
C GLU A 66 7.38 -15.15 -1.66
N VAL A 67 7.71 -15.99 -0.69
CA VAL A 67 6.97 -16.03 0.60
C VAL A 67 6.98 -14.65 1.27
N LEU A 68 8.14 -13.99 1.32
CA LEU A 68 8.25 -12.65 1.92
C LEU A 68 7.50 -11.58 1.11
N ALA A 69 7.45 -11.70 -0.22
CA ALA A 69 6.68 -10.81 -1.08
C ALA A 69 5.17 -10.97 -0.81
N LEU A 70 4.66 -12.20 -0.74
CA LEU A 70 3.27 -12.50 -0.43
C LEU A 70 2.87 -12.03 0.97
N LEU A 71 3.71 -12.25 1.97
CA LEU A 71 3.46 -11.75 3.33
C LEU A 71 3.43 -10.22 3.39
N ARG A 72 4.33 -9.54 2.67
CA ARG A 72 4.30 -8.07 2.58
C ARG A 72 3.02 -7.60 1.90
N LYS A 73 2.66 -8.20 0.76
CA LYS A 73 1.43 -7.86 0.03
C LYS A 73 0.19 -8.03 0.91
N ARG A 74 0.06 -9.17 1.59
CA ARG A 74 -1.06 -9.43 2.50
C ARG A 74 -1.14 -8.42 3.64
N ARG A 75 0.02 -8.02 4.20
CA ARG A 75 0.06 -6.99 5.24
C ARG A 75 -0.43 -5.64 4.71
N PHE A 76 -0.04 -5.25 3.51
CA PHE A 76 -0.54 -4.02 2.88
C PHE A 76 -2.03 -4.09 2.60
N GLU A 77 -2.53 -5.22 2.08
CA GLU A 77 -3.96 -5.39 1.81
C GLU A 77 -4.82 -5.31 3.08
N ILE A 78 -4.34 -5.88 4.20
CA ILE A 78 -5.03 -5.77 5.49
C ILE A 78 -5.06 -4.31 5.97
N LEU A 79 -3.92 -3.60 5.89
CA LEU A 79 -3.85 -2.19 6.29
C LEU A 79 -4.75 -1.31 5.42
N THR A 80 -4.75 -1.52 4.10
CA THR A 80 -5.61 -0.78 3.18
C THR A 80 -7.08 -1.09 3.42
N TYR A 81 -7.44 -2.34 3.72
CA TYR A 81 -8.82 -2.69 4.05
C TYR A 81 -9.29 -1.97 5.33
N ASP A 82 -8.47 -1.96 6.39
CA ASP A 82 -8.76 -1.21 7.62
C ASP A 82 -8.87 0.31 7.37
N GLU A 83 -8.01 0.87 6.52
CA GLU A 83 -8.07 2.29 6.12
C GLU A 83 -9.35 2.61 5.34
N VAL A 84 -9.77 1.72 4.44
CA VAL A 84 -11.02 1.88 3.67
C VAL A 84 -12.24 1.74 4.59
N GLU A 85 -12.26 0.76 5.48
CA GLU A 85 -13.35 0.56 6.43
C GLU A 85 -13.46 1.71 7.44
N THR A 86 -12.31 2.26 7.89
CA THR A 86 -12.30 3.43 8.76
C THR A 86 -12.67 4.73 8.04
N ALA A 87 -12.34 4.88 6.75
CA ALA A 87 -12.79 6.00 5.94
C ALA A 87 -14.31 5.95 5.68
N ASP A 88 -14.85 4.77 5.38
CA ASP A 88 -16.28 4.53 5.16
C ASP A 88 -17.10 4.90 6.42
N ARG A 89 -16.61 4.53 7.61
CA ARG A 89 -17.26 4.90 8.89
C ARG A 89 -17.19 6.39 9.23
N ARG A 90 -16.26 7.17 8.66
CA ARG A 90 -16.11 8.61 8.89
C ARG A 90 -16.88 9.47 7.88
N CYS A 91 -17.27 8.89 6.75
CA CYS A 91 -17.96 9.59 5.68
C CYS A 91 -19.43 9.18 5.67
N SER A 92 -20.23 9.75 6.58
CA SER A 92 -21.69 9.57 6.49
C SER A 92 -22.24 10.33 5.28
N PRO A 93 -23.30 9.85 4.63
CA PRO A 93 -23.91 10.56 3.49
C PRO A 93 -24.38 11.97 3.87
N GLU A 94 -24.76 12.18 5.13
CA GLU A 94 -25.12 13.49 5.69
C GLU A 94 -23.88 14.41 5.77
N LEU A 95 -22.74 13.92 6.27
CA LEU A 95 -21.49 14.67 6.31
C LEU A 95 -20.98 15.02 4.90
N ALA A 96 -21.18 14.11 3.93
CA ALA A 96 -20.83 14.36 2.53
C ALA A 96 -21.74 15.42 1.87
N LEU A 97 -23.04 15.44 2.21
CA LEU A 97 -23.97 16.47 1.76
C LEU A 97 -23.62 17.84 2.37
N GLU A 98 -23.40 17.89 3.69
CA GLU A 98 -22.98 19.11 4.40
C GLU A 98 -21.66 19.67 3.83
N ALA A 99 -20.67 18.81 3.56
CA ALA A 99 -19.42 19.23 2.95
C ALA A 99 -19.61 19.81 1.54
N ARG A 100 -20.52 19.25 0.74
CA ARG A 100 -20.84 19.79 -0.59
C ARG A 100 -21.52 21.14 -0.51
N GLU A 101 -22.53 21.28 0.36
CA GLU A 101 -23.23 22.55 0.57
C GLU A 101 -22.26 23.63 1.08
N MET A 102 -21.35 23.27 2.00
CA MET A 102 -20.29 24.17 2.46
C MET A 102 -19.33 24.59 1.34
N LEU A 103 -18.96 23.68 0.44
CA LEU A 103 -18.09 23.98 -0.70
C LEU A 103 -18.77 24.86 -1.74
N GLU A 104 -20.09 24.70 -1.95
CA GLU A 104 -20.90 25.57 -2.80
C GLU A 104 -20.94 27.00 -2.24
N LEU A 105 -21.20 27.16 -0.93
CA LEU A 105 -21.12 28.45 -0.24
C LEU A 105 -19.70 29.04 -0.28
N PHE A 106 -18.67 28.19 -0.18
CA PHE A 106 -17.28 28.62 -0.29
C PHE A 106 -16.96 29.14 -1.70
N ALA A 107 -17.54 28.57 -2.75
CA ALA A 107 -17.36 28.98 -4.13
C ALA A 107 -17.97 30.36 -4.43
N GLU A 108 -18.98 30.79 -3.67
CA GLU A 108 -19.60 32.11 -3.79
C GLU A 108 -18.74 33.25 -3.20
N LEU A 109 -17.77 32.92 -2.35
CA LEU A 109 -16.86 33.90 -1.75
C LEU A 109 -15.89 34.49 -2.76
N GLY A 110 -15.47 35.75 -2.54
CA GLY A 110 -14.43 36.39 -3.34
C GLY A 110 -13.08 35.66 -3.22
N ALA A 111 -12.24 35.77 -4.27
CA ALA A 111 -10.96 35.05 -4.33
C ALA A 111 -10.05 35.29 -3.12
N ASN A 112 -10.04 36.52 -2.58
CA ASN A 112 -9.26 36.88 -1.39
C ASN A 112 -9.82 36.27 -0.10
N GLN A 113 -11.15 36.15 0.01
CA GLN A 113 -11.82 35.55 1.17
C GLN A 113 -11.61 34.04 1.19
N ARG A 114 -11.70 33.38 0.03
CA ARG A 114 -11.36 31.96 -0.09
C ARG A 114 -9.92 31.68 0.31
N LEU A 115 -8.97 32.45 -0.23
CA LEU A 115 -7.56 32.30 0.11
C LEU A 115 -7.31 32.47 1.61
N ALA A 116 -7.88 33.50 2.23
CA ALA A 116 -7.76 33.74 3.66
C ALA A 116 -8.34 32.60 4.51
N LEU A 117 -9.50 32.06 4.15
CA LEU A 117 -10.13 30.95 4.87
C LEU A 117 -9.41 29.62 4.63
N SER A 118 -8.92 29.33 3.42
CA SER A 118 -8.12 28.13 3.14
C SER A 118 -6.80 28.14 3.91
N LEU A 119 -6.13 29.29 4.00
CA LEU A 119 -4.93 29.45 4.81
C LEU A 119 -5.23 29.25 6.30
N ARG A 120 -6.34 29.80 6.80
CA ARG A 120 -6.80 29.60 8.19
C ARG A 120 -7.10 28.14 8.50
N ALA A 121 -7.74 27.41 7.59
CA ALA A 121 -8.08 26.00 7.78
C ALA A 121 -6.84 25.08 7.74
N ALA A 122 -5.79 25.47 7.02
CA ALA A 122 -4.56 24.69 6.89
C ALA A 122 -3.59 24.86 8.06
N GLU A 123 -3.64 25.98 8.79
CA GLU A 123 -2.65 26.28 9.84
C GLU A 123 -3.10 25.95 11.28
N ASP A 124 -4.39 25.74 11.56
CA ASP A 124 -4.92 25.49 12.92
C ASP A 124 -4.45 26.54 13.97
N VAL A 125 -4.18 27.78 13.53
CA VAL A 125 -3.76 28.90 14.39
C VAL A 125 -4.85 29.98 14.42
N PRO A 126 -5.22 30.52 15.60
CA PRO A 126 -6.19 31.59 15.69
C PRO A 126 -5.53 32.94 15.33
N LEU A 127 -5.82 33.46 14.14
CA LEU A 127 -5.56 34.86 13.79
C LEU A 127 -6.85 35.67 13.93
N ALA A 128 -6.80 36.72 14.75
CA ALA A 128 -7.83 37.75 14.78
C ALA A 128 -7.78 38.53 13.45
N VAL A 129 -8.74 38.26 12.57
CA VAL A 129 -8.90 39.00 11.32
C VAL A 129 -9.89 40.13 11.58
N GLU A 130 -9.38 41.35 11.76
CA GLU A 130 -10.21 42.55 11.67
C GLU A 130 -10.43 42.89 10.19
N LEU A 131 -11.64 42.63 9.70
CA LEU A 131 -12.09 43.05 8.37
C LEU A 131 -12.47 44.52 8.46
N HIS A 132 -11.66 45.41 7.87
CA HIS A 132 -12.07 46.79 7.68
C HIS A 132 -12.74 46.95 6.32
N ASP A 133 -14.01 47.35 6.36
CA ASP A 133 -14.85 47.61 5.20
C ASP A 133 -14.46 48.96 4.59
N GLY A 134 -13.44 48.95 3.74
CA GLY A 134 -12.91 50.16 3.11
C GLY A 134 -11.68 49.84 2.28
N GLY A 135 -11.76 50.06 0.97
CA GLY A 135 -10.84 49.54 -0.03
C GLY A 135 -9.34 49.78 0.23
N HIS A 136 -8.57 48.76 -0.17
CA HIS A 136 -7.12 48.71 -0.35
C HIS A 136 -6.27 48.42 0.90
N GLY A 137 -5.96 47.12 1.07
CA GLY A 137 -4.75 46.65 1.75
C GLY A 137 -4.99 45.62 2.85
N VAL A 138 -4.72 44.34 2.59
CA VAL A 138 -4.59 43.31 3.64
C VAL A 138 -3.19 43.45 4.24
N MET A 139 -3.09 43.94 5.47
CA MET A 139 -1.81 43.99 6.19
C MET A 139 -1.74 42.82 7.17
N VAL A 140 -0.91 41.82 6.85
CA VAL A 140 -0.61 40.70 7.74
C VAL A 140 0.49 41.15 8.71
N ARG A 141 0.17 41.35 10.00
CA ARG A 141 1.19 41.50 11.05
C ARG A 141 1.42 40.17 11.74
N ARG A 142 2.67 39.71 11.66
CA ARG A 142 3.23 38.62 12.44
C ARG A 142 3.84 39.24 13.72
N TRP A 143 3.61 38.63 14.88
CA TRP A 143 4.52 38.80 16.02
C TRP A 143 5.69 37.83 15.86
#